data_AF-A0A3L6E2Q4-F1
#
_entry.id   AF-A0A3L6E2Q4-F1
#
_cell.length_a   1.000
_cell.length_b   1.000
_cell.length_c   1.000
_cell.angle_alpha   90.00
_cell.angle_beta   90.00
_cell.angle_gamma   90.00
#
_symmetry.space_group_name_H-M   'P 1'
#
loop_
_entity.id
_entity.type
_entity.pdbx_description
1 polymer ?
#
loop_
_entity_poly.entity_id
_entity_poly.type
_entity_poly.pdbx_seq_one_letter_code
_entity_poly.pdbx_strand_id
1 'polypeptide(L)' 'MSNLGKRKRYMTDEDVVVFNGMKEAVSDVAAAVRESIHAEAAPGIYNVVINCPGFSREALMYALNHMIWFKD' A
#
# COMPACT_ATOMS: atom_id res chain seq x y z
N MET A 1 -47.28 12.83 -4.88
CA MET A 1 -46.62 12.13 -3.75
C MET A 1 -45.98 10.86 -4.30
N SER A 2 -44.65 10.83 -4.44
CA SER A 2 -43.94 9.62 -4.88
C SER A 2 -43.96 8.61 -3.75
N ASN A 3 -44.65 7.50 -3.97
CA ASN A 3 -44.76 6.40 -3.01
C ASN A 3 -43.40 5.66 -3.00
N LEU A 4 -42.43 6.17 -2.22
CA LEU A 4 -41.17 5.48 -1.93
C LEU A 4 -41.47 4.33 -0.96
N GLY A 5 -42.21 3.33 -1.44
CA GLY A 5 -42.42 2.09 -0.71
C GLY A 5 -41.05 1.54 -0.30
N LYS A 6 -40.88 1.26 0.99
CA LYS A 6 -39.68 0.61 1.53
C LYS A 6 -39.64 -0.82 0.97
N ARG A 7 -39.18 -0.97 -0.27
CA ARG A 7 -38.97 -2.27 -0.91
C ARG A 7 -37.82 -2.93 -0.18
N LYS A 8 -38.12 -4.00 0.57
CA LYS A 8 -37.11 -4.85 1.17
C LYS A 8 -36.28 -5.44 0.03
N ARG A 9 -35.03 -4.99 -0.10
CA ARG A 9 -34.07 -5.59 -1.03
C ARG A 9 -33.61 -6.89 -0.38
N TYR A 10 -33.92 -8.01 -1.02
CA TYR A 10 -33.41 -9.31 -0.63
C TYR A 10 -32.10 -9.52 -1.38
N MET A 11 -31.06 -9.88 -0.65
CA MET A 11 -29.77 -10.28 -1.22
C MET A 11 -29.90 -11.75 -1.61
N THR A 12 -29.59 -12.08 -2.86
CA THR A 12 -29.61 -13.48 -3.32
C THR A 12 -28.31 -14.18 -2.95
N ASP A 13 -28.27 -15.51 -3.08
CA ASP A 13 -27.05 -16.26 -2.83
C ASP A 13 -25.95 -15.88 -3.84
N GLU A 14 -26.32 -15.52 -5.07
CA GLU A 14 -25.41 -14.99 -6.08
C GLU A 14 -24.83 -13.63 -5.66
N ASP A 15 -25.64 -12.75 -5.07
CA ASP A 15 -25.16 -11.48 -4.54
C ASP A 15 -24.13 -11.72 -3.42
N VAL A 16 -24.38 -12.69 -2.54
CA VAL A 16 -23.43 -13.08 -1.47
C VAL A 16 -22.10 -13.54 -2.05
N VAL A 17 -22.12 -14.38 -3.09
CA VAL A 17 -20.92 -14.85 -3.76
C VAL A 17 -20.14 -13.69 -4.38
N VAL A 18 -20.82 -12.77 -5.06
CA VAL A 18 -20.20 -11.57 -5.65
C VAL A 18 -19.55 -10.69 -4.57
N PHE A 19 -20.26 -10.41 -3.48
CA PHE A 19 -19.72 -9.58 -2.41
C PHE A 19 -18.53 -10.24 -1.69
N ASN A 20 -18.55 -11.56 -1.52
CA ASN A 20 -17.41 -12.29 -0.97
C ASN A 20 -16.20 -12.22 -1.91
N GLY A 21 -16.38 -12.46 -3.21
CA GLY A 21 -15.29 -12.32 -4.19
C GLY A 21 -14.71 -10.90 -4.22
N MET A 22 -15.57 -9.88 -4.15
CA MET A 22 -15.15 -8.48 -4.09
C MET A 22 -14.37 -8.18 -2.81
N LYS A 23 -14.80 -8.70 -1.66
CA LYS A 23 -14.10 -8.53 -0.39
C LYS A 23 -12.68 -9.10 -0.45
N GLU A 24 -12.51 -10.30 -1.01
CA GLU A 24 -11.19 -10.92 -1.18
C GLU A 24 -10.32 -10.08 -2.12
N ALA A 25 -10.84 -9.66 -3.28
CA ALA A 25 -10.10 -8.81 -4.22
C ALA A 25 -9.64 -7.48 -3.57
N VAL A 26 -10.49 -6.84 -2.77
CA VAL A 26 -10.12 -5.61 -2.04
C VAL A 26 -9.07 -5.90 -0.97
N SER A 27 -9.15 -7.05 -0.29
CA SER A 27 -8.14 -7.48 0.69
C SER A 27 -6.78 -7.69 0.03
N ASP A 28 -6.75 -8.36 -1.13
CA ASP A 28 -5.52 -8.61 -1.89
C ASP A 28 -4.88 -7.30 -2.37
N VAL A 29 -5.69 -6.36 -2.87
CA VAL A 29 -5.19 -5.03 -3.27
C VAL A 29 -4.65 -4.28 -2.05
N ALA A 30 -5.34 -4.32 -0.90
CA ALA A 30 -4.85 -3.68 0.32
C ALA A 30 -3.54 -4.30 0.82
N ALA A 31 -3.37 -5.63 0.69
CA ALA A 31 -2.12 -6.31 1.00
C ALA A 31 -1.00 -5.88 0.05
N ALA A 32 -1.24 -5.89 -1.26
CA ALA A 32 -0.26 -5.47 -2.27
C ALA A 32 0.18 -4.00 -2.10
N VAL A 33 -0.74 -3.10 -1.73
CA VAL A 33 -0.42 -1.69 -1.41
C VAL A 33 0.43 -1.58 -0.15
N ARG A 34 0.15 -2.37 0.90
CA ARG A 34 0.99 -2.36 2.12
C ARG A 34 2.39 -2.90 1.85
N GLU A 35 2.51 -3.95 1.05
CA GLU A 35 3.79 -4.51 0.63
C GLU A 35 4.60 -3.55 -0.25
N SER A 36 3.94 -2.77 -1.12
CA SER A 36 4.64 -1.80 -1.97
C SER A 36 5.18 -0.59 -1.21
N ILE A 37 4.46 -0.14 -0.17
CA ILE A 37 4.91 0.92 0.75
C ILE A 37 6.10 0.42 1.58
N HIS A 38 6.06 -0.84 2.03
CA HIS A 38 7.10 -1.47 2.85
C HIS A 38 8.16 -2.23 2.04
N ALA A 39 8.52 -1.73 0.86
CA ALA A 39 9.69 -2.24 0.16
C ALA A 39 10.94 -1.72 0.88
N GLU A 40 11.31 -2.44 1.94
CA GLU A 40 12.62 -2.47 2.61
C GLU A 40 13.70 -2.07 1.60
N ALA A 41 14.53 -1.09 1.97
CA ALA A 41 15.60 -0.63 1.11
C ALA A 41 16.40 -1.85 0.63
N ALA A 42 16.63 -1.95 -0.68
CA ALA A 42 17.30 -3.10 -1.28
C ALA A 42 18.57 -3.46 -0.47
N PRO A 43 18.76 -4.74 -0.09
CA PRO A 43 19.90 -5.14 0.72
C PRO A 43 21.21 -4.60 0.11
N GLY A 44 21.92 -3.77 0.88
CA GLY A 44 23.16 -3.13 0.44
C GLY A 44 23.08 -1.63 0.16
N ILE A 45 21.88 -1.01 0.11
CA ILE A 45 21.73 0.45 -0.08
C ILE A 45 22.51 1.25 0.97
N TYR A 46 22.46 0.84 2.24
CA TYR A 46 23.24 1.47 3.31
C TYR A 46 24.73 1.54 2.96
N ASN A 47 25.31 0.41 2.55
CA ASN A 47 26.74 0.30 2.29
C ASN A 47 27.15 1.08 1.04
N VAL A 48 26.29 1.17 0.03
CA VAL A 48 26.53 1.98 -1.17
C VAL A 48 26.51 3.47 -0.83
N VAL A 49 25.52 3.93 -0.07
CA VAL A 49 25.36 5.36 0.26
C VAL A 49 26.45 5.83 1.22
N ILE A 50 26.77 5.06 2.27
CA ILE A 50 27.72 5.50 3.31
C ILE A 50 29.17 5.57 2.81
N ASN A 51 29.50 4.85 1.73
CA ASN A 51 30.85 4.81 1.13
C ASN A 51 30.99 5.74 -0.08
N CYS A 52 29.98 6.57 -0.40
CA CYS A 52 30.05 7.49 -1.52
C CYS A 52 31.10 8.60 -1.25
N PRO A 53 32.16 8.71 -2.06
CA PRO A 53 33.22 9.69 -1.84
C PRO A 53 32.77 11.11 -2.17
N GLY A 54 33.40 12.11 -1.56
CA GLY A 54 33.18 13.52 -1.89
C GLY A 54 32.04 14.21 -1.13
N PHE A 55 31.39 13.52 -0.19
CA PHE A 55 30.33 14.05 0.67
C PHE A 55 30.65 13.84 2.15
N SER A 56 30.09 14.68 3.02
CA SER A 56 30.18 14.45 4.46
C SER A 56 29.26 13.32 4.90
N ARG A 57 29.56 12.70 6.04
CA ARG A 57 28.75 11.62 6.61
C ARG A 57 27.30 12.07 6.85
N GLU A 58 27.11 13.30 7.28
CA GLU A 58 25.80 13.89 7.57
C GLU A 58 24.97 14.04 6.29
N ALA A 59 25.58 14.49 5.19
CA ALA A 59 24.91 14.59 3.89
C ALA A 59 24.48 13.21 3.36
N LEU A 60 25.33 12.19 3.55
CA LEU A 60 25.02 10.81 3.17
C LEU A 60 23.90 10.21 4.02
N MET A 61 23.89 10.46 5.33
CA MET A 61 22.83 9.99 6.22
C MET A 61 21.49 10.68 5.91
N TYR A 62 21.52 11.98 5.56
CA TYR A 62 20.33 12.71 5.12
C TYR A 62 19.77 12.13 3.82
N ALA A 63 20.63 11.87 2.83
CA ALA A 63 20.22 11.23 1.57
C ALA A 63 19.67 9.81 1.77
N LEU A 64 20.32 9.01 2.63
CA LEU A 64 19.84 7.68 3.00
C LEU A 64 18.46 7.72 3.65
N ASN A 65 18.26 8.65 4.59
CA ASN A 65 16.98 8.86 5.23
C ASN A 65 15.90 9.20 4.18
N HIS A 66 16.18 10.14 3.28
CA HIS A 66 15.27 10.41 2.16
C HIS A 66 14.98 9.18 1.30
N MET A 67 15.97 8.35 0.97
CA MET A 67 15.74 7.15 0.16
C MET A 67 14.92 6.07 0.86
N ILE A 68 14.98 6.00 2.20
CA ILE A 68 14.24 5.03 3.01
C ILE A 68 12.81 5.50 3.29
N TRP A 69 12.60 6.81 3.49
CA TRP A 69 11.30 7.36 3.88
C TRP A 69 10.48 7.92 2.70
N PHE A 70 11.05 8.17 1.52
CA PHE A 70 10.31 8.73 0.37
C PHE A 70 9.53 7.67 -0.44
N LYS A 71 8.98 6.66 0.25
CA LYS A 71 8.07 5.64 -0.29
C LYS A 71 6.61 5.90 0.14
N ASP A 72 6.23 7.17 0.29
CA ASP A 72 4.86 7.62 0.60
C ASP A 72 4.19 8.27 -0.62
#